data_AF-A0A382KT74-F1
#
_entry.id   AF-A0A382KT74-F1
#
_cell.length_a   1.000
_cell.length_b   1.000
_cell.length_c   1.000
_cell.angle_alpha   90.00
_cell.angle_beta   90.00
_cell.angle_gamma   90.00
#
_symmetry.space_group_name_H-M   'P 1'
#
loop_
_entity.id
_entity.type
_entity.pdbx_description
1 polymer ?
#
loop_
_entity_poly.entity_id
_entity_poly.type
_entity_poly.pdbx_seq_one_letter_code
_entity_poly.pdbx_strand_id
1 'polypeptide(L)'
;EISIATIITAVDEKADMTRCGGEANCQDGEKCLTHELWAELSLEIYRFLDGITLENLVRRPEVQVVAERQESNRKGLQTAGVQSIVVDSDQLIGPTGS
;
A
#
# COMPACT_ATOMS: atom_id res chain seq x y z
N GLU A 1 7.89 -19.14 -9.57
CA GLU A 1 6.92 -18.13 -10.04
C GLU A 1 6.58 -17.24 -8.86
N ILE A 2 6.49 -15.91 -9.02
CA ILE A 2 6.22 -14.97 -7.91
C ILE A 2 4.79 -14.47 -8.06
N SER A 3 3.91 -14.82 -7.12
CA SER A 3 2.54 -14.30 -7.08
C SER A 3 2.49 -12.92 -6.41
N ILE A 4 1.49 -12.12 -6.77
CA ILE A 4 1.24 -10.82 -6.14
C ILE A 4 0.88 -11.00 -4.67
N ALA A 5 0.14 -12.06 -4.32
CA ALA A 5 -0.13 -12.42 -2.93
C ALA A 5 1.16 -12.58 -2.12
N THR A 6 2.16 -13.30 -2.63
CA THR A 6 3.46 -13.49 -1.96
C THR A 6 4.18 -12.16 -1.66
N ILE A 7 4.12 -11.21 -2.61
CA ILE A 7 4.74 -9.88 -2.45
C ILE A 7 4.01 -9.08 -1.37
N ILE A 8 2.67 -9.10 -1.37
CA ILE A 8 1.84 -8.35 -0.42
C ILE A 8 2.02 -8.91 1.01
N THR A 9 1.99 -10.24 1.17
CA THR A 9 2.18 -10.86 2.50
C THR A 9 3.58 -10.66 3.08
N ALA A 10 4.59 -10.40 2.25
CA ALA A 10 5.94 -10.09 2.72
C ALA A 10 6.07 -8.66 3.27
N VAL A 11 5.12 -7.78 2.94
CA VAL A 11 5.09 -6.38 3.35
C VAL A 11 4.10 -6.15 4.51
N ASP A 12 3.09 -7.02 4.64
CA ASP A 12 2.00 -6.85 5.60
C ASP A 12 2.08 -7.91 6.72
N GLU A 13 2.56 -7.49 7.90
CA GLU A 13 2.30 -8.19 9.15
C GLU A 13 0.78 -8.22 9.36
N LYS A 14 0.13 -9.30 8.90
CA LYS A 14 -1.30 -9.64 9.09
C LYS A 14 -2.19 -8.40 9.25
N ALA A 15 -2.80 -7.93 8.18
CA ALA A 15 -3.99 -7.09 8.24
C ALA A 15 -5.14 -7.83 8.95
N ASP A 16 -5.04 -7.97 10.27
CA ASP A 16 -6.02 -8.61 11.11
C ASP A 16 -7.00 -7.54 11.58
N MET A 17 -8.02 -7.32 10.75
CA MET A 17 -9.07 -6.34 11.00
C MET A 17 -10.13 -6.86 12.00
N THR A 18 -9.89 -8.02 12.62
CA THR A 18 -10.80 -8.60 13.61
C THR A 18 -10.49 -8.09 15.02
N ARG A 19 -11.52 -7.88 15.85
CA ARG A 19 -11.32 -7.47 17.26
C ARG A 19 -10.54 -8.48 18.10
N CYS A 20 -10.38 -9.74 17.67
CA CYS A 20 -9.55 -10.75 18.34
C CYS A 20 -8.16 -10.95 17.72
N GLY A 21 -7.72 -10.10 16.77
CA GLY A 21 -6.39 -10.25 16.17
C GLY A 21 -6.16 -11.62 15.52
N GLY A 22 -7.24 -12.25 15.02
CA GLY A 22 -7.18 -13.52 14.30
C GLY A 22 -7.07 -14.77 15.16
N GLU A 23 -7.03 -14.62 16.48
CA GLU A 23 -6.88 -15.75 17.40
C GLU A 23 -8.18 -16.54 17.65
N ALA A 24 -9.28 -16.15 17.00
CA ALA A 24 -10.56 -16.85 17.07
C ALA A 24 -11.18 -16.95 18.50
N ASN A 25 -10.65 -16.23 19.49
CA ASN A 25 -11.05 -16.26 20.90
C ASN A 25 -12.04 -15.15 21.30
N CYS A 26 -12.86 -14.70 20.34
CA CYS A 26 -13.60 -13.43 20.42
C CYS A 26 -14.84 -13.43 21.37
N GLN A 27 -15.58 -14.53 21.53
CA GLN A 27 -16.76 -14.61 22.42
C GLN A 27 -16.64 -15.80 23.37
N ASP A 28 -16.17 -15.54 24.60
CA ASP A 28 -15.97 -16.58 25.64
C ASP A 28 -15.10 -17.77 25.17
N GLY A 29 -14.14 -17.51 24.28
CA GLY A 29 -13.26 -18.53 23.69
C GLY A 29 -13.75 -19.12 22.37
N GLU A 30 -14.95 -18.73 21.91
CA GLU A 30 -15.52 -19.15 20.62
C GLU A 30 -15.31 -18.10 19.52
N LYS A 31 -15.23 -18.59 18.28
CA LYS A 31 -15.14 -17.75 17.07
C LYS A 31 -16.36 -16.85 16.96
N CYS A 32 -16.16 -15.54 16.81
CA CYS A 32 -17.27 -14.64 16.53
C CYS A 32 -17.69 -14.71 15.05
N LEU A 33 -18.96 -14.38 14.78
CA LEU A 33 -19.51 -14.34 13.44
C LEU A 33 -18.72 -13.41 12.50
N THR A 34 -18.23 -12.29 13.01
CA THR A 34 -17.41 -11.36 12.22
C THR A 34 -16.04 -11.94 11.90
N HIS A 35 -15.45 -12.79 12.74
CA HIS A 35 -14.20 -13.48 12.45
C HIS A 35 -14.35 -14.43 11.27
N GLU A 36 -15.41 -15.25 11.25
CA GLU A 36 -15.64 -16.20 10.15
C GLU A 36 -15.83 -15.45 8.81
N LEU A 37 -16.65 -14.38 8.81
CA LEU A 37 -16.87 -13.57 7.63
C LEU A 37 -15.58 -12.93 7.10
N TRP A 38 -14.78 -12.32 7.98
CA TRP A 38 -13.52 -11.69 7.60
C TRP A 38 -12.49 -12.73 7.14
N ALA A 39 -12.41 -13.89 7.78
CA ALA A 39 -11.49 -14.95 7.40
C ALA A 39 -11.80 -15.51 6.00
N GLU A 40 -13.08 -15.77 5.70
CA GLU A 40 -13.51 -16.21 4.37
C GLU A 40 -13.21 -15.14 3.31
N LEU A 41 -13.53 -13.87 3.58
CA LEU A 41 -13.26 -12.78 2.65
C LEU A 41 -11.75 -12.60 2.38
N SER A 42 -10.94 -12.61 3.44
CA SER A 42 -9.48 -12.50 3.32
C SER A 42 -8.90 -13.66 2.51
N LEU A 43 -9.43 -14.87 2.68
CA LEU A 43 -9.03 -16.03 1.89
C LEU A 43 -9.38 -15.87 0.41
N GLU A 44 -10.58 -15.38 0.09
CA GLU A 44 -10.98 -15.12 -1.30
C GLU A 44 -10.14 -14.02 -1.96
N ILE A 45 -9.81 -12.96 -1.23
CA ILE A 45 -8.89 -11.91 -1.70
C ILE A 45 -7.49 -12.52 -1.95
N TYR A 46 -6.99 -13.32 -1.01
CA TYR A 46 -5.70 -13.98 -1.17
C TYR A 46 -5.68 -14.89 -2.40
N ARG A 47 -6.70 -15.75 -2.58
CA ARG A 47 -6.83 -16.63 -3.76
C ARG A 47 -6.84 -15.84 -5.06
N PHE A 48 -7.58 -14.74 -5.10
CA PHE A 48 -7.60 -13.86 -6.26
C PHE A 48 -6.21 -13.29 -6.58
N LEU A 49 -5.49 -12.79 -5.57
CA LEU A 49 -4.16 -12.20 -5.73
C LEU A 49 -3.08 -13.26 -6.02
N ASP A 50 -3.23 -14.48 -5.53
CA ASP A 50 -2.30 -15.57 -5.76
C ASP A 50 -2.37 -16.09 -7.20
N GLY A 51 -3.58 -16.06 -7.80
CA GLY A 51 -3.77 -16.32 -9.23
C GLY A 51 -3.15 -15.27 -10.17
N ILE A 52 -2.64 -14.15 -9.63
CA ILE A 52 -1.96 -13.12 -10.42
C ILE A 52 -0.47 -13.21 -10.16
N THR A 53 0.30 -13.42 -11.23
CA THR A 53 1.76 -13.50 -11.16
C THR A 53 2.37 -12.14 -11.50
N LEU A 54 3.55 -11.86 -10.95
CA LEU A 54 4.27 -10.62 -11.25
C LEU A 54 4.54 -10.48 -12.75
N GLU A 55 4.87 -11.60 -13.42
CA GLU A 55 5.05 -11.63 -14.88
C GLU A 55 3.76 -11.24 -15.61
N ASN A 56 2.63 -11.85 -15.23
CA ASN A 56 1.33 -11.53 -15.82
C ASN A 56 0.93 -10.07 -15.60
N LEU A 57 1.31 -9.48 -14.46
CA LEU A 57 1.05 -8.08 -14.16
C LEU A 57 1.92 -7.14 -15.02
N VAL A 58 3.23 -7.37 -15.11
CA VAL A 58 4.18 -6.54 -15.87
C VAL A 58 3.91 -6.58 -17.38
N ARG A 59 3.34 -7.69 -17.88
CA ARG A 59 2.97 -7.83 -19.30
C ARG A 59 1.69 -7.07 -19.68
N ARG A 60 0.92 -6.51 -18.74
CA ARG A 60 -0.31 -5.78 -19.07
C ARG A 60 0.01 -4.44 -19.75
N PRO A 61 -0.64 -4.11 -20.90
CA PRO A 61 -0.38 -2.86 -21.61
C PRO A 61 -0.55 -1.61 -20.74
N GLU A 62 -1.59 -1.58 -19.91
CA GLU A 62 -1.86 -0.45 -18.99
C GLU A 62 -0.74 -0.26 -17.96
N VAL A 63 -0.16 -1.35 -17.46
CA VAL A 63 0.96 -1.31 -16.50
C VAL A 63 2.21 -0.75 -17.18
N GLN A 64 2.47 -1.11 -18.44
CA GLN A 64 3.59 -0.59 -19.22
C GLN A 64 3.45 0.92 -19.48
N VAL A 65 2.26 1.39 -19.85
CA VAL A 65 1.97 2.82 -20.03
C VAL A 65 2.23 3.61 -18.75
N VAL A 66 1.79 3.09 -17.59
CA VAL A 66 2.06 3.73 -16.30
C VAL A 66 3.56 3.73 -15.98
N ALA A 67 4.26 2.61 -16.21
CA ALA A 67 5.69 2.50 -15.97
C ALA A 67 6.51 3.50 -16.82
N GLU A 68 6.17 3.66 -18.11
CA GLU A 68 6.81 4.64 -18.99
C GLU A 68 6.60 6.08 -18.52
N ARG A 69 5.37 6.41 -18.07
CA ARG A 69 5.06 7.72 -17.51
C ARG A 69 5.86 7.99 -16.23
N GLN A 70 5.93 7.02 -15.33
CA GLN A 70 6.70 7.14 -14.08
C GLN A 70 8.19 7.30 -14.36
N GLU A 71 8.73 6.54 -15.32
CA GLU A 71 10.12 6.64 -15.73
C GLU A 71 10.46 8.01 -16.32
N SER A 72 9.58 8.54 -17.15
CA SER A 72 9.72 9.88 -17.73
C SER A 72 9.72 10.97 -16.65
N ASN A 73 8.82 10.87 -15.67
CA ASN A 73 8.79 11.78 -14.52
C ASN A 73 10.05 11.68 -13.66
N ARG A 74 10.55 10.46 -13.43
CA ARG A 74 11.78 10.20 -12.67
C ARG A 74 12.99 10.82 -13.36
N LYS A 75 13.11 10.66 -14.68
CA LYS A 75 14.17 11.30 -15.48
C LYS A 75 14.04 12.82 -15.48
N GLY A 76 12.82 13.34 -15.60
CA GLY A 76 12.54 14.78 -15.51
C GLY A 76 12.94 15.40 -14.18
N LEU A 77 12.74 14.68 -13.07
CA LEU A 77 13.19 15.11 -11.74
C LEU A 77 14.71 15.02 -11.56
N GLN A 78 15.38 14.11 -12.27
CA GLN A 78 16.84 14.01 -12.25
C GLN A 78 17.52 15.07 -13.14
N THR A 79 16.90 15.48 -14.24
CA THR A 79 17.41 16.54 -15.12
C THR A 79 17.08 17.94 -14.63
N ALA A 80 15.93 18.12 -13.95
CA ALA A 80 15.63 19.33 -13.19
C ALA A 80 16.29 19.20 -11.80
N GLY A 81 17.59 19.50 -11.72
CA GLY A 81 18.33 19.48 -10.47
C GLY A 81 17.52 20.09 -9.32
N VAL A 82 17.42 19.36 -8.21
CA VAL A 82 16.64 19.72 -7.02
C VAL A 82 16.89 21.18 -6.66
N GLN A 83 15.96 22.07 -7.02
CA GLN A 83 15.99 23.45 -6.54
C GLN A 83 15.59 23.38 -5.07
N SER A 84 16.61 23.39 -4.20
CA SER A 84 16.43 23.64 -2.78
C SER A 84 15.67 24.96 -2.63
N ILE A 85 14.36 24.87 -2.40
CA ILE A 85 13.56 26.00 -1.93
C ILE A 85 14.05 26.24 -0.50
N VAL A 86 15.03 27.13 -0.35
CA VAL A 86 15.39 27.70 0.96
C VAL A 86 14.20 28.54 1.40
N VAL A 87 13.41 28.00 2.32
CA VAL A 87 12.40 28.77 3.03
C VAL A 87 13.15 29.64 4.03
N ASP A 88 13.35 30.91 3.66
CA ASP A 88 13.98 31.88 4.53
C ASP A 88 13.09 32.12 5.76
N SER A 89 13.63 31.83 6.94
CA SER A 89 12.89 31.89 8.21
C SER A 89 12.61 33.34 8.67
N ASP A 90 13.15 34.36 7.98
CA ASP A 90 12.88 35.77 8.29
C ASP A 90 11.50 36.27 7.86
N GLN A 91 10.69 35.47 7.13
CA GLN A 91 9.34 35.87 6.70
C GLN A 91 8.21 35.53 7.70
N LEU A 92 8.52 35.05 8.91
CA LEU A 92 7.50 34.68 9.92
C LEU A 92 7.24 35.71 11.03
N ILE A 93 7.76 36.93 10.93
CA ILE A 93 7.45 37.98 11.91
C ILE A 93 6.41 38.94 11.31
N GLY A 94 5.13 38.57 11.46
CA GLY A 94 4.03 39.50 11.26
C GLY A 94 4.10 40.66 12.27
N PRO A 95 3.61 41.87 11.94
CA PRO A 95 3.67 43.00 12.85
C PRO A 95 2.76 42.73 14.05
N THR A 96 3.32 42.64 15.25
CA THR A 96 2.56 42.67 16.49
C THR A 96 1.95 44.06 16.66
N GLY A 97 0.67 44.18 16.33
CA GLY A 97 -0.13 45.39 16.55
C GLY A 97 -0.31 45.69 18.04
N SER A 98 -0.23 46.97 18.38
CA SER A 98 -0.61 47.57 19.66
C SER A 98 -2.11 47.51 19.94
#